data_AF-A0A949SN99-F1
#
_entry.id   AF-A0A949SN99-F1
#
_cell.length_a   1.000
_cell.length_b   1.000
_cell.length_c   1.000
_cell.angle_alpha   90.00
_cell.angle_beta   90.00
_cell.angle_gamma   90.00
#
_symmetry.space_group_name_H-M   'P 1'
#
loop_
_entity.id
_entity.type
_entity.pdbx_description
1 polymer ?
#
loop_
_entity_poly.entity_id
_entity_poly.type
_entity_poly.pdbx_seq_one_letter_code
_entity_poly.pdbx_strand_id
1 'polypeptide(L)'
;MTGKGILSVILSITAIAFLIWGGMVVWRLFFHETLKNSVLAKDFKITSDWKEVGSSDELMVDKDYRYISLQIEPPFEAYTIADPSKSGIKIPGGKIVNPEIRIEDTEGNEYPLVYSGHRGGGPNEFVNYKFERGLPREKNYQKVKLRSDYPMTVKAVLWSGYDQTDLK
;
A
#
# COMPACT_ATOMS: atom_id res chain seq x y z
N MET A 1 10.50 54.08 -18.83
CA MET A 1 9.72 53.39 -17.79
C MET A 1 10.18 53.90 -16.43
N THR A 2 9.28 54.52 -15.66
CA THR A 2 9.59 55.07 -14.33
C THR A 2 9.75 53.94 -13.31
N GLY A 3 10.66 54.08 -12.34
CA GLY A 3 10.99 53.03 -11.36
C GLY A 3 9.80 52.47 -10.56
N LYS A 4 8.68 53.19 -10.49
CA LYS A 4 7.42 52.74 -9.88
C LYS A 4 6.72 51.64 -10.69
N GLY A 5 6.80 51.68 -12.03
CA GLY A 5 6.19 50.66 -12.89
C GLY A 5 6.91 49.32 -12.80
N ILE A 6 8.24 49.34 -12.67
CA ILE A 6 9.07 48.13 -12.50
C ILE A 6 8.81 47.49 -11.14
N LEU A 7 8.71 48.28 -10.07
CA LEU A 7 8.43 47.79 -8.72
C LEU A 7 7.04 47.13 -8.62
N SER A 8 6.02 47.72 -9.26
CA SER A 8 4.68 47.15 -9.31
C SER A 8 4.66 45.78 -10.01
N VAL A 9 5.40 45.63 -11.12
CA VAL A 9 5.47 44.36 -11.86
C VAL A 9 6.16 43.28 -11.03
N ILE A 10 7.26 43.61 -10.33
CA ILE A 10 7.97 42.66 -9.47
C ILE A 10 7.07 42.18 -8.32
N LEU A 11 6.33 43.08 -7.68
CA LEU A 11 5.40 42.73 -6.61
C LEU A 11 4.26 41.82 -7.11
N SER A 12 3.72 42.09 -8.30
CA SER A 12 2.69 41.24 -8.92
C SER A 12 3.22 39.83 -9.24
N ILE A 13 4.41 39.71 -9.81
CA ILE A 13 5.03 38.40 -10.11
C ILE A 13 5.29 37.63 -8.82
N THR A 14 5.79 38.31 -7.78
CA THR A 14 6.06 37.68 -6.48
C THR A 14 4.78 37.17 -5.82
N ALA A 15 3.70 37.96 -5.84
CA ALA A 15 2.40 37.55 -5.32
C ALA A 15 1.83 36.34 -6.07
N ILE A 16 1.94 36.32 -7.40
CA ILE A 16 1.50 35.17 -8.22
C ILE A 16 2.34 33.92 -7.90
N ALA A 17 3.65 34.04 -7.76
CA ALA A 17 4.52 32.93 -7.38
C ALA A 17 4.16 32.35 -6.00
N PHE A 18 3.83 33.21 -5.03
CA PHE A 18 3.36 32.77 -3.71
C PHE A 18 1.99 32.06 -3.77
N LEU A 19 1.07 32.54 -4.61
CA LEU A 19 -0.22 31.87 -4.82
C LEU A 19 -0.07 30.51 -5.50
N ILE A 20 0.81 30.40 -6.50
CA ILE A 20 1.13 29.12 -7.17
C ILE A 20 1.80 28.17 -6.19
N TRP A 21 2.78 28.64 -5.42
CA TRP A 21 3.45 27.82 -4.41
C TRP A 21 2.48 27.35 -3.32
N GLY A 22 1.66 28.26 -2.78
CA GLY A 22 0.63 27.94 -1.81
C GLY A 22 -0.39 26.93 -2.37
N GLY A 23 -0.82 27.11 -3.62
CA GLY A 23 -1.69 26.18 -4.32
C GLY A 23 -1.06 24.79 -4.49
N MET A 24 0.22 24.71 -4.85
CA MET A 24 0.96 23.44 -4.93
C MET A 24 1.12 22.76 -3.56
N VAL A 25 1.39 23.53 -2.50
CA VAL A 25 1.51 22.99 -1.13
C VAL A 25 0.16 22.44 -0.66
N VAL A 26 -0.92 23.20 -0.84
CA VAL A 26 -2.28 22.76 -0.48
C VAL A 26 -2.69 21.54 -1.33
N TRP A 27 -2.43 21.55 -2.63
CA TRP A 27 -2.68 20.39 -3.48
C TRP A 27 -1.91 19.17 -2.94
N ARG A 28 -0.61 19.30 -2.73
CA ARG A 28 0.23 18.20 -2.24
C ARG A 28 -0.23 17.66 -0.88
N LEU A 29 -0.68 18.53 0.01
CA LEU A 29 -1.15 18.13 1.34
C LEU A 29 -2.53 17.46 1.33
N PHE A 30 -3.43 17.86 0.42
CA PHE A 30 -4.83 17.44 0.46
C PHE A 30 -5.23 16.42 -0.62
N PHE A 31 -4.55 16.37 -1.76
CA PHE A 31 -4.95 15.52 -2.89
C PHE A 31 -3.86 14.58 -3.38
N HIS A 32 -2.64 14.68 -2.85
CA HIS A 32 -1.57 13.72 -3.15
C HIS A 32 -1.64 12.56 -2.16
N GLU A 33 -2.69 11.74 -2.25
CA GLU A 33 -2.67 10.40 -1.66
C GLU A 33 -1.62 9.58 -2.42
N THR A 34 -0.37 9.64 -1.96
CA THR A 34 0.77 8.95 -2.57
C THR A 34 0.61 7.43 -2.62
N LEU A 35 -0.37 6.88 -1.87
CA LEU A 35 -0.72 5.47 -1.85
C LEU A 35 -2.24 5.35 -1.91
N LYS A 36 -2.78 4.89 -3.03
CA LYS A 36 -4.20 4.48 -3.09
C LYS A 36 -4.33 3.17 -2.31
N ASN A 37 -5.09 3.20 -1.22
CA ASN A 37 -5.37 2.02 -0.42
C ASN A 37 -6.87 1.72 -0.45
N SER A 38 -7.25 0.56 -0.96
CA SER A 38 -8.59 0.03 -0.84
C SER A 38 -8.61 -0.99 0.30
N VAL A 39 -9.46 -0.74 1.31
CA VAL A 39 -9.64 -1.68 2.42
C VAL A 39 -10.52 -2.83 1.95
N LEU A 40 -9.97 -4.04 1.93
CA LEU A 40 -10.68 -5.27 1.53
C LEU A 40 -11.41 -5.90 2.70
N ALA A 41 -10.82 -5.82 3.90
CA ALA A 41 -11.41 -6.32 5.12
C ALA A 41 -10.85 -5.58 6.33
N LYS A 42 -11.63 -5.54 7.41
CA LYS A 42 -11.23 -5.06 8.75
C LYS A 42 -11.35 -6.19 9.76
N ASP A 43 -10.55 -6.15 10.81
CA ASP A 43 -10.53 -7.13 11.90
C ASP A 43 -10.51 -8.58 11.39
N PHE A 44 -9.67 -8.81 10.38
CA PHE A 44 -9.67 -10.04 9.60
C PHE A 44 -8.83 -11.11 10.29
N LYS A 45 -9.49 -12.22 10.65
CA LYS A 45 -8.83 -13.36 11.28
C LYS A 45 -8.30 -14.34 10.23
N ILE A 46 -6.98 -14.43 10.09
CA ILE A 46 -6.29 -15.42 9.27
C ILE A 46 -6.13 -16.72 10.06
N THR A 47 -6.35 -17.87 9.42
CA THR A 47 -6.31 -19.22 10.01
C THR A 47 -5.58 -20.18 9.07
N SER A 48 -5.44 -21.46 9.46
CA SER A 48 -4.89 -22.52 8.60
C SER A 48 -5.72 -22.75 7.34
N ASP A 49 -7.03 -22.54 7.42
CA ASP A 49 -7.93 -22.64 6.29
C ASP A 49 -7.87 -21.38 5.43
N TRP A 50 -8.01 -21.56 4.10
CA TRP A 50 -8.13 -20.47 3.16
C TRP A 50 -9.34 -19.61 3.47
N LYS A 51 -9.10 -18.32 3.64
CA LYS A 51 -10.15 -17.31 3.76
C LYS A 51 -10.03 -16.30 2.65
N GLU A 52 -11.18 -15.89 2.14
CA GLU A 52 -11.27 -14.98 1.01
C GLU A 52 -11.70 -13.59 1.50
N VAL A 53 -11.09 -12.57 0.92
CA VAL A 53 -11.54 -11.17 1.02
C VAL A 53 -11.61 -10.61 -0.39
N GLY A 54 -12.61 -9.79 -0.64
CA GLY A 54 -12.82 -9.18 -1.94
C GLY A 54 -13.52 -7.85 -1.78
N SER A 55 -13.43 -7.03 -2.82
CA SER A 55 -14.30 -5.88 -3.00
C SER A 55 -15.44 -6.31 -3.93
N SER A 56 -16.61 -5.68 -3.81
CA SER A 56 -17.66 -5.82 -4.83
C SER A 56 -17.21 -5.29 -6.20
N ASP A 57 -16.23 -4.40 -6.18
CA ASP A 57 -15.64 -3.77 -7.35
C ASP A 57 -14.32 -4.45 -7.70
N GLU A 58 -14.00 -4.53 -9.00
CA GLU A 58 -12.72 -5.07 -9.47
C GLU A 58 -11.54 -4.35 -8.80
N LEU A 59 -10.55 -5.12 -8.35
CA LEU A 59 -9.29 -4.61 -7.83
C LEU A 59 -8.48 -4.04 -8.99
N MET A 60 -8.72 -2.77 -9.28
CA MET A 60 -8.15 -2.11 -10.43
C MET A 60 -6.62 -2.11 -10.40
N VAL A 61 -6.07 -2.16 -11.62
CA VAL A 61 -4.65 -2.31 -11.94
C VAL A 61 -4.01 -0.95 -12.30
N ASP A 62 -4.61 0.16 -11.89
CA ASP A 62 -4.21 1.51 -12.35
C ASP A 62 -2.83 2.00 -11.85
N LYS A 63 -2.10 1.18 -11.09
CA LYS A 63 -0.77 1.49 -10.53
C LYS A 63 0.32 0.50 -10.95
N ASP A 64 1.52 1.02 -11.20
CA ASP A 64 2.70 0.25 -11.60
C ASP A 64 3.13 -0.75 -10.52
N TYR A 65 3.17 -0.31 -9.27
CA TYR A 65 3.46 -1.15 -8.11
C TYR A 65 2.17 -1.46 -7.36
N ARG A 66 1.94 -2.74 -7.11
CA ARG A 66 0.75 -3.26 -6.42
C ARG A 66 1.15 -4.31 -5.40
N TYR A 67 0.52 -4.27 -4.24
CA TYR A 67 0.78 -5.20 -3.15
C TYR A 67 -0.45 -5.34 -2.25
N ILE A 68 -0.52 -6.47 -1.55
CA ILE A 68 -1.40 -6.65 -0.40
C ILE A 68 -0.67 -6.17 0.83
N SER A 69 -1.28 -5.24 1.57
CA SER A 69 -0.78 -4.84 2.89
C SER A 69 -1.64 -5.48 3.97
N LEU A 70 -0.99 -6.13 4.93
CA LEU A 70 -1.62 -6.53 6.18
C LEU A 70 -1.27 -5.49 7.24
N GLN A 71 -2.27 -4.80 7.78
CA GLN A 71 -2.06 -3.95 8.95
C GLN A 71 -2.04 -4.84 10.20
N ILE A 72 -0.88 -4.96 10.81
CA ILE A 72 -0.67 -5.74 12.02
C ILE A 72 -0.66 -4.83 13.25
N GLU A 73 -0.96 -5.40 14.40
CA GLU A 73 -0.92 -4.72 15.69
C GLU A 73 -0.25 -5.64 16.73
N PRO A 74 0.23 -5.08 17.86
CA PRO A 74 0.73 -5.89 18.96
C PRO A 74 -0.24 -7.03 19.31
N PRO A 75 0.26 -8.25 19.55
CA PRO A 75 1.66 -8.57 19.82
C PRO A 75 2.46 -9.05 18.59
N PHE A 76 1.99 -8.76 17.37
CA PHE A 76 2.70 -9.08 16.13
C PHE A 76 3.63 -7.93 15.74
N GLU A 77 4.79 -8.26 15.16
CA GLU A 77 5.78 -7.29 14.69
C GLU A 77 6.22 -7.66 13.27
N ALA A 78 6.53 -6.69 12.41
CA ALA A 78 7.16 -7.02 11.14
C ALA A 78 8.63 -7.39 11.38
N TYR A 79 9.12 -8.39 10.65
CA TYR A 79 10.50 -8.83 10.73
C TYR A 79 11.10 -8.94 9.34
N THR A 80 12.17 -8.19 9.10
CA THR A 80 12.88 -8.17 7.83
C THR A 80 14.35 -8.51 8.05
N ILE A 81 14.87 -9.43 7.24
CA ILE A 81 16.30 -9.73 7.13
C ILE A 81 16.73 -9.75 5.67
N ALA A 82 18.05 -9.87 5.44
CA ALA A 82 18.62 -9.86 4.10
C ALA A 82 18.07 -10.94 3.17
N ASP A 83 17.64 -12.08 3.72
CA ASP A 83 16.95 -13.15 3.01
C ASP A 83 15.42 -12.94 3.11
N PRO A 84 14.74 -12.49 2.04
CA PRO A 84 13.31 -12.22 2.07
C PRO A 84 12.47 -13.46 2.38
N SER A 85 12.97 -14.66 2.07
CA SER A 85 12.26 -15.93 2.36
C SER A 85 12.13 -16.22 3.86
N LYS A 86 13.00 -15.61 4.67
CA LYS A 86 13.01 -15.71 6.13
C LYS A 86 12.42 -14.49 6.83
N SER A 87 11.92 -13.53 6.05
CA SER A 87 11.21 -12.36 6.53
C SER A 87 9.71 -12.65 6.65
N GLY A 88 8.99 -11.87 7.45
CA GLY A 88 7.58 -12.12 7.70
C GLY A 88 7.03 -11.33 8.89
N ILE A 89 6.13 -11.97 9.62
CA ILE A 89 5.52 -11.49 10.85
C ILE A 89 6.13 -12.27 12.01
N LYS A 90 6.70 -11.59 12.97
CA LYS A 90 7.17 -12.18 14.23
C LYS A 90 5.98 -12.30 15.18
N ILE A 91 5.74 -13.52 15.65
CA ILE A 91 4.67 -13.83 16.61
C ILE A 91 5.18 -13.81 18.05
N PRO A 92 4.28 -13.80 19.06
CA PRO A 92 4.66 -14.05 20.45
C PRO A 92 5.53 -15.31 20.57
N GLY A 93 6.66 -15.20 21.27
CA GLY A 93 7.66 -16.28 21.35
C GLY A 93 8.75 -16.22 20.28
N GLY A 94 8.72 -15.22 19.38
CA GLY A 94 9.84 -14.88 18.51
C GLY A 94 9.96 -15.70 17.22
N LYS A 95 9.07 -16.69 17.01
CA LYS A 95 8.97 -17.40 15.73
C LYS A 95 8.53 -16.42 14.64
N ILE A 96 9.07 -16.58 13.44
CA ILE A 96 8.64 -15.84 12.25
C ILE A 96 7.65 -16.71 11.48
N VAL A 97 6.53 -16.12 11.09
CA VAL A 97 5.51 -16.74 10.25
C VAL A 97 5.27 -15.86 9.03
N ASN A 98 4.90 -16.50 7.93
CA ASN A 98 4.67 -15.82 6.67
C ASN A 98 3.35 -16.36 6.09
N PRO A 99 2.24 -15.63 6.26
CA PRO A 99 0.97 -16.01 5.66
C PRO A 99 1.09 -16.27 4.17
N GLU A 100 0.47 -17.34 3.71
CA GLU A 100 0.30 -17.57 2.27
C GLU A 100 -0.82 -16.66 1.77
N ILE A 101 -0.50 -15.85 0.78
CA ILE A 101 -1.45 -14.93 0.16
C ILE A 101 -1.48 -15.23 -1.34
N ARG A 102 -2.70 -15.34 -1.87
CA ARG A 102 -2.95 -15.48 -3.31
C ARG A 102 -3.95 -14.44 -3.74
N ILE A 103 -3.86 -14.00 -4.99
CA ILE A 103 -4.92 -13.23 -5.63
C ILE A 103 -5.54 -14.07 -6.74
N GLU A 104 -6.86 -13.94 -6.92
CA GLU A 104 -7.63 -14.61 -7.96
C GLU A 104 -8.11 -13.56 -8.98
N ASP A 105 -7.89 -13.82 -10.27
CA ASP A 105 -8.46 -13.04 -11.36
C ASP A 105 -9.93 -13.42 -11.65
N THR A 106 -10.59 -12.67 -12.51
CA THR A 106 -11.99 -12.93 -12.91
C THR A 106 -12.17 -14.24 -13.67
N GLU A 107 -11.09 -14.84 -14.19
CA GLU A 107 -11.07 -16.14 -14.87
C GLU A 107 -10.83 -17.30 -13.88
N GLY A 108 -10.56 -17.01 -12.61
CA GLY A 108 -10.29 -18.01 -11.58
C GLY A 108 -8.82 -18.45 -11.48
N ASN A 109 -7.90 -17.77 -12.18
CA ASN A 109 -6.47 -18.07 -12.04
C ASN A 109 -5.93 -17.48 -10.74
N GLU A 110 -5.16 -18.28 -10.00
CA GLU A 110 -4.54 -17.85 -8.74
C GLU A 110 -3.07 -17.49 -8.93
N TYR A 111 -2.67 -16.37 -8.34
CA TYR A 111 -1.29 -15.87 -8.37
C TYR A 111 -0.76 -15.72 -6.93
N PRO A 112 0.32 -16.42 -6.56
CA PRO A 112 0.90 -16.32 -5.23
C PRO A 112 1.63 -14.99 -5.04
N LEU A 113 1.54 -14.45 -3.83
CA LEU A 113 2.30 -13.29 -3.37
C LEU A 113 3.41 -13.71 -2.42
N VAL A 114 4.49 -12.94 -2.44
CA VAL A 114 5.67 -13.12 -1.60
C VAL A 114 5.88 -11.88 -0.74
N TYR A 115 6.47 -12.08 0.43
CA TYR A 115 6.87 -10.99 1.32
C TYR A 115 7.76 -9.98 0.58
N SER A 116 7.45 -8.70 0.75
CA SER A 116 8.14 -7.61 0.04
C SER A 116 8.73 -6.53 0.94
N GLY A 117 8.51 -6.63 2.25
CA GLY A 117 8.96 -5.66 3.24
C GLY A 117 7.82 -5.22 4.14
N HIS A 118 8.08 -4.18 4.91
CA HIS A 118 7.11 -3.55 5.79
C HIS A 118 7.23 -2.03 5.74
N ARG A 119 6.24 -1.33 6.26
CA ARG A 119 6.26 0.13 6.43
C ARG A 119 5.54 0.53 7.71
N GLY A 120 5.85 1.73 8.20
CA GLY A 120 5.24 2.28 9.41
C GLY A 120 5.86 1.71 10.69
N GLY A 121 5.10 1.71 11.77
CA GLY A 121 5.52 1.22 13.09
C GLY A 121 4.42 1.38 14.14
N GLY A 122 4.48 0.57 15.19
CA GLY A 122 3.46 0.54 16.24
C GLY A 122 2.07 0.20 15.70
N PRO A 123 1.01 0.98 16.01
CA PRO A 123 -0.36 0.67 15.58
C PRO A 123 -0.62 0.85 14.07
N ASN A 124 0.36 1.39 13.34
CA ASN A 124 0.31 1.62 11.90
C ASN A 124 1.40 0.82 11.18
N GLU A 125 1.71 -0.38 11.68
CA GLU A 125 2.66 -1.29 11.04
C GLU A 125 1.97 -2.10 9.95
N PHE A 126 2.54 -2.07 8.75
CA PHE A 126 2.02 -2.76 7.57
C PHE A 126 3.05 -3.72 7.02
N VAL A 127 2.66 -4.96 6.81
CA VAL A 127 3.47 -5.98 6.13
C VAL A 127 2.98 -6.13 4.70
N ASN A 128 3.88 -5.96 3.73
CA ASN A 128 3.54 -5.84 2.32
C ASN A 128 3.91 -7.11 1.56
N TYR A 129 3.01 -7.56 0.69
CA TYR A 129 3.16 -8.76 -0.13
C TYR A 129 2.98 -8.41 -1.59
N LYS A 130 3.98 -8.72 -2.42
CA LYS A 130 3.99 -8.42 -3.85
C LYS A 130 4.03 -9.69 -4.66
N PHE A 131 3.85 -9.54 -5.97
CA PHE A 131 3.94 -10.63 -6.92
C PHE A 131 5.40 -11.00 -7.14
N GLU A 132 5.69 -12.30 -7.19
CA GLU A 132 7.05 -12.79 -7.41
C GLU A 132 7.57 -12.43 -8.81
N ARG A 133 6.70 -12.51 -9.83
CA ARG A 133 7.10 -12.38 -11.26
C ARG A 133 6.56 -11.14 -11.97
N GLY A 134 6.03 -10.17 -11.23
CA GLY A 134 5.31 -9.05 -11.81
C GLY A 134 3.95 -9.48 -12.38
N LEU A 135 2.98 -8.59 -12.29
CA LEU A 135 1.60 -8.85 -12.71
C LEU A 135 1.41 -8.68 -14.22
N PRO A 136 0.61 -9.54 -14.88
CA PRO A 136 -0.07 -9.15 -16.11
C PRO A 136 -0.92 -7.91 -15.83
N ARG A 137 -0.62 -6.80 -16.51
CA ARG A 137 -1.34 -5.51 -16.35
C ARG A 137 -2.77 -5.56 -16.89
N GLU A 138 -3.09 -6.58 -17.67
CA GLU A 138 -4.34 -6.70 -18.43
C GLU A 138 -5.42 -7.52 -17.72
N LYS A 139 -5.13 -8.02 -16.51
CA LYS A 139 -6.05 -8.88 -15.76
C LYS A 139 -6.77 -8.09 -14.69
N ASN A 140 -8.07 -8.32 -14.59
CA ASN A 140 -8.89 -7.81 -13.49
C ASN A 140 -8.87 -8.82 -12.34
N TYR A 141 -8.58 -8.34 -11.13
CA TYR A 141 -8.54 -9.17 -9.93
C TYR A 141 -9.78 -8.96 -9.09
N GLN A 142 -10.29 -10.02 -8.46
CA GLN A 142 -11.55 -9.96 -7.72
C GLN A 142 -11.42 -10.37 -6.25
N LYS A 143 -10.53 -11.32 -5.95
CA LYS A 143 -10.43 -11.90 -4.60
C LYS A 143 -8.99 -12.05 -4.17
N VAL A 144 -8.77 -11.93 -2.87
CA VAL A 144 -7.52 -12.23 -2.19
C VAL A 144 -7.79 -13.37 -1.22
N LYS A 145 -7.01 -14.43 -1.30
CA LYS A 145 -7.08 -15.58 -0.41
C LYS A 145 -5.88 -15.55 0.54
N LEU A 146 -6.14 -15.76 1.83
CA LEU A 146 -5.12 -15.75 2.86
C LEU A 146 -5.25 -16.99 3.75
N ARG A 147 -4.12 -17.58 4.12
CA ARG A 147 -4.02 -18.55 5.21
C ARG A 147 -2.69 -18.44 5.94
N SER A 148 -2.61 -18.98 7.14
CA SER A 148 -1.42 -19.00 7.98
C SER A 148 -1.48 -20.18 8.95
N ASP A 149 -0.36 -20.88 9.11
CA ASP A 149 -0.20 -21.95 10.10
C ASP A 149 -0.30 -21.44 11.55
N TYR A 150 -0.21 -20.13 11.75
CA TYR A 150 -0.45 -19.46 13.02
C TYR A 150 -1.68 -18.54 12.91
N PRO A 151 -2.75 -18.79 13.70
CA PRO A 151 -3.92 -17.92 13.72
C PRO A 151 -3.55 -16.50 14.16
N MET A 152 -3.94 -15.50 13.37
CA MET A 152 -3.69 -14.10 13.68
C MET A 152 -4.86 -13.23 13.23
N THR A 153 -5.13 -12.17 13.96
CA THR A 153 -6.07 -11.13 13.54
C THR A 153 -5.28 -9.94 13.05
N VAL A 154 -5.52 -9.53 11.82
CA VAL A 154 -4.97 -8.29 11.25
C VAL A 154 -6.06 -7.23 11.29
N LYS A 155 -5.67 -5.99 11.59
CA LYS A 155 -6.61 -4.86 11.66
C LYS A 155 -7.26 -4.57 10.32
N ALA A 156 -6.49 -4.71 9.24
CA ALA A 156 -6.99 -4.54 7.90
C ALA A 156 -6.19 -5.37 6.89
N VAL A 157 -6.89 -5.82 5.85
CA VAL A 157 -6.29 -6.28 4.60
C VAL A 157 -6.52 -5.18 3.56
N LEU A 158 -5.44 -4.69 2.95
CA LEU A 158 -5.50 -3.58 2.01
C LEU A 158 -4.95 -4.01 0.66
N TRP A 159 -5.63 -3.59 -0.41
CA TRP A 159 -5.06 -3.48 -1.73
C TRP A 159 -4.39 -2.12 -1.85
N SER A 160 -3.08 -2.11 -2.07
CA SER A 160 -2.28 -0.90 -2.10
C SER A 160 -1.56 -0.78 -3.43
N GLY A 161 -1.50 0.42 -3.98
CA GLY A 161 -0.72 0.70 -5.17
C GLY A 161 -0.13 2.10 -5.23
N TYR A 162 0.98 2.22 -5.96
CA TYR A 162 1.64 3.49 -6.27
C TYR A 162 2.40 3.44 -7.60
N ASP A 163 2.63 4.61 -8.16
CA ASP A 163 3.53 4.86 -9.30
C ASP A 163 4.82 5.55 -8.80
N GLN A 164 5.93 5.43 -9.52
CA GLN A 164 7.16 6.15 -9.11
C GLN A 164 6.96 7.67 -9.02
N THR A 165 6.03 8.22 -9.81
CA THR A 165 5.64 9.64 -9.75
C THR A 165 4.91 10.00 -8.47
N ASP A 166 4.26 9.04 -7.81
CA ASP A 166 3.60 9.28 -6.52
C ASP A 166 4.64 9.47 -5.41
N LEU A 167 5.86 8.96 -5.58
CA LEU A 167 6.96 9.07 -4.60
C LEU A 167 7.85 10.32 -4.77
N LYS A 168 7.66 11.10 -5.83
CA LYS A 168 8.44 12.33 -6.12
C LYS A 168 7.73 13.57 -5.56
#